data_AF-A0AAV5VT62-F1
#
_entry.id   AF-A0AAV5VT62-F1
#
_cell.length_a   1.000
_cell.length_b   1.000
_cell.length_c   1.000
_cell.angle_alpha   90.00
_cell.angle_beta   90.00
_cell.angle_gamma   90.00
#
_symmetry.space_group_name_H-M   'P 1'
#
loop_
_entity.id
_entity.type
_entity.pdbx_description
1 polymer ?
#
loop_
_entity_poly.entity_id
_entity_poly.type
_entity_poly.pdbx_seq_one_letter_code
_entity_poly.pdbx_strand_id
1 'polypeptide(L)'
;MNTFFCIVLFTIPLAVFSLSCLHNSTVTNSIRNNGMLVKETSNNYYLGVLECSEKLTLCVAFKAMDVSFFNTLDVAQEKNIFTNLIRGNNGKVAGRCCMSEADTVKIQAVPADECTGFMSSSCSCTTDECTGGASTLSLMALIVILVFFINKN
;
A
#
# COMPACT_ATOMS: atom_id res chain seq x y z
N MET A 1 28.98 -2.07 52.89
CA MET A 1 28.68 -1.04 51.87
C MET A 1 28.03 -1.75 50.69
N ASN A 2 26.70 -1.69 50.58
CA ASN A 2 25.97 -2.31 49.46
C ASN A 2 25.65 -1.23 48.43
N THR A 3 26.34 -1.28 47.30
CA THR A 3 26.12 -0.42 46.15
C THR A 3 24.86 -0.88 45.43
N PHE A 4 23.81 -0.07 45.52
CA PHE A 4 22.54 -0.26 44.80
C PHE A 4 22.74 0.17 43.34
N PHE A 5 22.72 -0.79 42.42
CA PHE A 5 22.81 -0.54 40.97
C PHE A 5 21.41 -0.26 40.43
N CYS A 6 21.04 1.02 40.27
CA CYS A 6 19.80 1.42 39.60
C CYS A 6 19.96 1.25 38.08
N ILE A 7 19.43 0.16 37.53
CA ILE A 7 19.30 -0.02 36.08
C ILE A 7 18.11 0.84 35.63
N VAL A 8 18.38 1.98 35.01
CA VAL A 8 17.38 2.78 34.31
C VAL A 8 17.06 2.07 33.00
N LEU A 9 15.99 1.27 32.98
CA LEU A 9 15.39 0.76 31.75
C LEU A 9 14.79 1.96 31.00
N PHE A 10 15.48 2.45 29.97
CA PHE A 10 14.90 3.34 28.97
C PHE A 10 13.93 2.53 28.12
N THR A 11 12.64 2.63 28.40
CA THR A 11 11.58 2.19 27.50
C THR A 11 11.54 3.15 26.31
N ILE A 12 12.19 2.79 25.20
CA ILE A 12 12.02 3.52 23.94
C ILE A 12 10.60 3.21 23.46
N PRO A 13 9.68 4.19 23.40
CA PRO A 13 8.40 3.96 22.75
C PRO A 13 8.69 3.66 21.28
N LEU A 14 8.44 2.41 20.87
CA LEU A 14 8.36 2.06 19.47
C LEU A 14 7.16 2.84 18.92
N ALA A 15 7.44 4.00 18.33
CA ALA A 15 6.44 4.73 17.59
C ALA A 15 5.92 3.79 16.48
N VAL A 16 4.67 3.37 16.61
CA VAL A 16 3.97 2.60 15.59
C VAL A 16 3.68 3.59 14.46
N PHE A 17 4.63 3.73 13.54
CA PHE A 17 4.40 4.49 12.32
C PHE A 17 3.42 3.70 11.48
N SER A 18 2.25 4.29 11.23
CA SER A 18 1.29 3.71 10.29
C SER A 18 1.80 3.94 8.87
N LEU A 19 1.92 2.86 8.10
CA LEU A 19 2.33 2.89 6.71
C LEU A 19 1.33 3.74 5.90
N SER A 20 1.82 4.56 4.98
CA SER A 20 1.00 5.37 4.07
C SER A 20 1.17 4.93 2.63
N CYS A 21 0.08 4.57 1.96
CA CYS A 21 0.14 4.04 0.59
C CYS A 21 -0.69 4.87 -0.38
N LEU A 22 -0.33 4.83 -1.66
CA LEU A 22 -1.16 5.40 -2.73
C LEU A 22 -2.40 4.51 -2.96
N HIS A 23 -3.58 5.12 -2.90
CA HIS A 23 -4.86 4.47 -3.17
C HIS A 23 -5.44 4.96 -4.50
N ASN A 24 -5.37 4.10 -5.51
CA ASN A 24 -6.05 4.32 -6.79
C ASN A 24 -6.50 3.00 -7.39
N SER A 25 -7.53 3.05 -8.23
CA SER A 25 -8.00 1.86 -8.92
C SER A 25 -8.61 2.18 -10.27
N THR A 26 -8.55 1.20 -11.16
CA THR A 26 -9.32 1.15 -12.39
C THR A 26 -10.25 -0.04 -12.27
N VAL A 27 -11.56 0.23 -12.29
CA VAL A 27 -12.59 -0.80 -12.30
C VAL A 27 -13.15 -0.92 -13.70
N THR A 28 -12.99 -2.09 -14.30
CA THR A 28 -13.47 -2.41 -15.64
C THR A 28 -14.68 -3.32 -15.53
N ASN A 29 -15.86 -2.78 -15.85
CA ASN A 29 -17.10 -3.53 -15.94
C ASN A 29 -17.24 -4.09 -17.36
N SER A 30 -17.51 -5.39 -17.47
CA SER A 30 -17.73 -6.05 -18.76
C SER A 30 -19.14 -6.65 -18.80
N ILE A 31 -19.92 -6.27 -19.80
CA ILE A 31 -21.25 -6.82 -20.06
C ILE A 31 -21.08 -7.86 -21.16
N ARG A 32 -21.48 -9.10 -20.85
CA ARG A 32 -21.50 -10.20 -21.82
C ARG A 32 -22.93 -10.61 -22.14
N ASN A 33 -23.21 -10.83 -23.42
CA ASN A 33 -24.46 -11.42 -23.89
C ASN A 33 -24.14 -12.71 -24.64
N ASN A 34 -24.72 -13.83 -24.23
CA ASN A 34 -24.41 -15.17 -24.78
C ASN A 34 -22.90 -15.48 -24.83
N GLY A 35 -22.16 -15.10 -23.79
CA GLY A 35 -20.70 -15.32 -23.69
C GLY A 35 -19.83 -14.32 -24.47
N MET A 36 -20.41 -13.55 -25.40
CA MET A 36 -19.71 -12.49 -26.14
C MET A 36 -19.66 -11.18 -25.36
N LEU A 37 -18.50 -10.51 -25.38
CA LEU A 37 -18.37 -9.15 -24.86
C LEU A 37 -19.17 -8.18 -25.73
N VAL A 38 -20.17 -7.53 -25.15
CA VAL A 38 -21.01 -6.54 -25.86
C VAL A 38 -20.68 -5.11 -25.47
N LYS A 39 -20.16 -4.90 -24.26
CA LYS A 39 -19.78 -3.57 -23.78
C LYS A 39 -18.75 -3.70 -22.66
N GLU A 40 -17.77 -2.82 -22.69
CA GLU A 40 -16.79 -2.65 -21.62
C GLU A 40 -16.77 -1.17 -21.22
N THR A 41 -16.79 -0.91 -19.91
CA THR A 41 -16.72 0.45 -19.36
C THR A 41 -15.73 0.46 -18.21
N SER A 42 -14.81 1.42 -18.21
CA SER A 42 -13.79 1.55 -17.18
C SER A 42 -13.98 2.85 -16.41
N ASN A 43 -13.92 2.77 -15.08
CA ASN A 43 -13.94 3.91 -14.18
C ASN A 43 -12.62 3.96 -13.41
N ASN A 44 -11.99 5.13 -13.36
CA ASN A 44 -10.78 5.36 -12.58
C ASN A 44 -11.14 6.10 -11.29
N TYR A 45 -10.63 5.61 -10.16
CA TYR A 45 -10.78 6.21 -8.85
C TYR A 45 -9.40 6.57 -8.31
N TYR A 46 -9.22 7.82 -7.90
CA TYR A 46 -7.97 8.31 -7.33
C TYR A 46 -8.27 8.97 -5.99
N LEU A 47 -7.72 8.42 -4.91
CA LEU A 47 -7.92 8.91 -3.54
C LEU A 47 -6.65 9.51 -2.92
N GLY A 48 -5.52 9.47 -3.64
CA GLY A 48 -4.24 9.96 -3.14
C GLY A 48 -3.60 9.01 -2.14
N VAL A 49 -2.73 9.54 -1.29
CA VAL A 49 -2.02 8.77 -0.26
C VAL A 49 -2.89 8.69 1.00
N LEU A 50 -3.13 7.48 1.49
CA LEU A 50 -3.91 7.22 2.68
C LEU A 50 -3.08 6.40 3.68
N GLU A 51 -3.28 6.67 4.97
CA GLU A 51 -2.75 5.82 6.04
C GLU A 51 -3.42 4.45 6.01
N CYS A 52 -2.62 3.41 6.18
CA CYS A 52 -3.08 2.04 6.30
C CYS A 52 -3.66 1.80 7.70
N SER A 53 -4.61 0.86 7.80
CA SER A 53 -4.98 0.31 9.10
C SER A 53 -3.86 -0.58 9.66
N GLU A 54 -3.83 -0.81 10.97
CA GLU A 54 -2.86 -1.68 11.64
C GLU A 54 -2.75 -3.10 11.04
N LYS A 55 -3.78 -3.58 10.35
CA LYS A 55 -3.83 -4.92 9.73
C LYS A 55 -3.26 -4.96 8.31
N LEU A 56 -3.11 -3.82 7.66
CA LEU A 56 -2.72 -3.70 6.26
C LEU A 56 -1.30 -3.12 6.20
N THR A 57 -0.31 -3.99 6.37
CA THR A 57 1.09 -3.61 6.61
C THR A 57 1.93 -3.48 5.33
N LEU A 58 1.32 -3.61 4.16
CA LEU A 58 2.01 -3.55 2.86
C LEU A 58 1.31 -2.60 1.90
N CYS A 59 2.09 -1.79 1.19
CA CYS A 59 1.62 -1.11 0.00
C CYS A 59 1.69 -2.09 -1.17
N VAL A 60 0.59 -2.22 -1.91
CA VAL A 60 0.49 -3.16 -3.02
C VAL A 60 0.05 -2.44 -4.27
N ALA A 61 0.72 -2.72 -5.38
CA ALA A 61 0.25 -2.41 -6.71
C ALA A 61 -0.14 -3.73 -7.38
N PHE A 62 -1.44 -3.93 -7.60
CA PHE A 62 -2.02 -5.20 -8.01
C PHE A 62 -2.58 -5.15 -9.42
N LYS A 63 -2.45 -6.28 -10.11
CA LYS A 63 -3.02 -6.48 -11.44
C LYS A 63 -4.54 -6.63 -11.41
N ALA A 64 -5.14 -6.47 -12.58
CA ALA A 64 -6.57 -6.71 -12.79
C ALA A 64 -6.97 -8.10 -12.28
N MET A 65 -7.80 -8.12 -11.25
CA MET A 65 -8.43 -9.31 -10.66
C MET A 65 -9.94 -9.14 -10.65
N ASP A 66 -10.69 -10.24 -10.56
CA ASP A 66 -12.15 -10.14 -10.48
C ASP A 66 -12.58 -9.44 -9.18
N VAL A 67 -13.55 -8.53 -9.26
CA VAL A 67 -14.07 -7.79 -8.10
C VAL A 67 -14.64 -8.75 -7.04
N SER A 68 -15.20 -9.89 -7.47
CA SER A 68 -15.65 -10.94 -6.55
C SER A 68 -14.50 -11.53 -5.73
N PHE A 69 -13.34 -11.75 -6.34
CA PHE A 69 -12.14 -12.21 -5.65
C PHE A 69 -11.56 -11.11 -4.76
N PHE A 70 -11.48 -9.86 -5.26
CA PHE A 70 -11.08 -8.71 -4.46
C PHE A 70 -11.92 -8.59 -3.17
N ASN A 71 -13.23 -8.80 -3.26
CA ASN A 71 -14.15 -8.75 -2.12
C ASN A 71 -13.90 -9.83 -1.05
N THR A 72 -13.04 -10.82 -1.32
CA THR A 72 -12.60 -11.84 -0.34
C THR A 72 -11.32 -11.47 0.41
N LEU A 73 -10.62 -10.41 -0.04
CA LEU A 73 -9.39 -9.93 0.57
C LEU A 73 -9.69 -9.16 1.86
N ASP A 74 -8.72 -9.11 2.76
CA ASP A 74 -8.81 -8.38 4.04
C ASP A 74 -8.98 -6.88 3.77
N VAL A 75 -8.24 -6.34 2.79
CA VAL A 75 -8.40 -4.93 2.37
C VAL A 75 -9.84 -4.60 2.00
N ALA A 76 -10.57 -5.51 1.36
CA ALA A 76 -11.95 -5.26 0.98
C ALA A 76 -12.92 -5.31 2.16
N GLN A 77 -12.53 -5.87 3.31
CA GLN A 77 -13.33 -5.86 4.53
C GLN A 77 -13.26 -4.52 5.27
N GLU A 78 -12.25 -3.69 4.98
CA GLU A 78 -12.18 -2.33 5.50
C GLU A 78 -13.38 -1.49 5.05
N LYS A 79 -13.93 -0.71 5.98
CA LYS A 79 -15.09 0.16 5.72
C LYS A 79 -14.64 1.56 5.29
N ASN A 80 -13.80 1.64 4.25
CA ASN A 80 -13.27 2.90 3.75
C ASN A 80 -13.88 3.29 2.37
N ILE A 81 -13.64 4.52 1.94
CA ILE A 81 -14.18 5.04 0.66
C ILE A 81 -13.65 4.23 -0.52
N PHE A 82 -12.38 3.82 -0.51
CA PHE A 82 -11.75 3.05 -1.58
C PHE A 82 -12.47 1.73 -1.84
N THR A 83 -12.73 0.94 -0.81
CA THR A 83 -13.38 -0.37 -0.93
C THR A 83 -14.83 -0.25 -1.35
N ASN A 84 -15.54 0.77 -0.86
CA ASN A 84 -16.93 1.04 -1.24
C ASN A 84 -17.09 1.37 -2.73
N LEU A 85 -16.14 2.11 -3.31
CA LEU A 85 -16.14 2.43 -4.75
C LEU A 85 -15.94 1.19 -5.63
N ILE A 86 -15.30 0.14 -5.12
CA ILE A 86 -15.03 -1.10 -5.86
C ILE A 86 -16.14 -2.13 -5.67
N ARG A 87 -16.58 -2.35 -4.41
CA ARG A 87 -17.49 -3.43 -3.99
C ARG A 87 -18.79 -3.55 -4.79
N GLY A 88 -19.35 -2.42 -5.24
CA GLY A 88 -20.61 -2.39 -5.99
C GLY A 88 -20.51 -2.70 -7.48
N ASN A 89 -19.30 -2.98 -8.00
CA ASN A 89 -19.08 -3.20 -9.42
C ASN A 89 -19.03 -4.68 -9.79
N ASN A 90 -19.26 -4.96 -11.07
CA ASN A 90 -19.21 -6.30 -11.66
C ASN A 90 -18.17 -6.33 -12.77
N GLY A 91 -17.02 -6.95 -12.50
CA GLY A 91 -15.95 -7.05 -13.48
C GLY A 91 -14.60 -7.21 -12.82
N LYS A 92 -13.61 -6.45 -13.27
CA LYS A 92 -12.24 -6.51 -12.79
C LYS A 92 -11.79 -5.22 -12.15
N VAL A 93 -10.86 -5.31 -11.21
CA VAL A 93 -10.21 -4.18 -10.56
C VAL A 93 -8.70 -4.35 -10.60
N ALA A 94 -8.00 -3.30 -11.03
CA ALA A 94 -6.55 -3.15 -10.91
C ALA A 94 -6.27 -1.87 -10.12
N GLY A 95 -5.12 -1.77 -9.46
CA GLY A 95 -4.85 -0.55 -8.69
C GLY A 95 -3.71 -0.64 -7.71
N ARG A 96 -3.75 0.28 -6.75
CA ARG A 96 -2.82 0.43 -5.64
C ARG A 96 -3.60 0.64 -4.35
N CYS A 97 -3.20 -0.02 -3.28
CA CYS A 97 -3.73 0.20 -1.92
C CYS A 97 -2.88 -0.50 -0.86
N CYS A 98 -3.18 -0.23 0.41
CA CYS A 98 -2.72 -1.08 1.52
C CYS A 98 -3.31 -2.49 1.41
N MET A 99 -2.56 -3.54 1.75
CA MET A 99 -3.04 -4.91 1.92
C MET A 99 -2.34 -5.62 3.10
N SER A 100 -2.92 -6.71 3.56
CA SER A 100 -2.28 -7.60 4.54
C SER A 100 -1.24 -8.50 3.88
N GLU A 101 -0.30 -9.04 4.67
CA GLU A 101 0.63 -10.08 4.21
C GLU A 101 -0.09 -11.33 3.67
N ALA A 102 -1.25 -11.67 4.24
CA ALA A 102 -2.03 -12.81 3.76
C ALA A 102 -2.59 -12.55 2.36
N ASP A 103 -3.08 -11.34 2.11
CA ASP A 103 -3.61 -10.96 0.79
C ASP A 103 -2.52 -10.90 -0.28
N THR A 104 -1.30 -10.43 0.05
CA THR A 104 -0.19 -10.42 -0.92
C THR A 104 0.19 -11.82 -1.37
N VAL A 105 0.14 -12.80 -0.48
CA VAL A 105 0.32 -14.21 -0.82
C VAL A 105 -0.81 -14.71 -1.73
N LYS A 106 -2.08 -14.40 -1.42
CA LYS A 106 -3.25 -14.82 -2.23
C LYS A 106 -3.14 -14.30 -3.68
N ILE A 107 -2.68 -13.07 -3.86
CA ILE A 107 -2.57 -12.44 -5.19
C ILE A 107 -1.19 -12.63 -5.85
N GLN A 108 -0.29 -13.36 -5.18
CA GLN A 108 1.08 -13.62 -5.63
C GLN A 108 1.84 -12.32 -5.94
N ALA A 109 1.73 -11.32 -5.05
CA ALA A 109 2.49 -10.09 -5.17
C ALA A 109 3.98 -10.35 -4.88
N VAL A 110 4.84 -9.80 -5.73
CA VAL A 110 6.30 -9.93 -5.61
C VAL A 110 6.82 -8.81 -4.69
N PRO A 111 7.59 -9.13 -3.65
CA PRO A 111 8.24 -8.12 -2.82
C PRO A 111 9.26 -7.31 -3.62
N ALA A 112 9.24 -5.99 -3.47
CA ALA A 112 10.24 -5.08 -4.04
C ALA A 112 10.41 -3.85 -3.13
N ASP A 113 11.50 -3.10 -3.34
CA ASP A 113 11.71 -1.82 -2.64
C ASP A 113 10.72 -0.75 -3.13
N GLU A 114 10.43 -0.76 -4.44
CA GLU A 114 9.47 0.11 -5.10
C GLU A 114 8.62 -0.67 -6.09
N CYS A 115 7.34 -0.31 -6.16
CA CYS A 115 6.33 -0.88 -7.05
C CYS A 115 5.82 0.17 -8.05
N THR A 116 6.74 0.93 -8.64
CA THR A 116 6.44 2.00 -9.60
C THR A 116 6.41 1.49 -11.05
N GLY A 117 5.72 2.21 -11.93
CA GLY A 117 5.68 1.90 -13.36
C GLY A 117 4.71 0.79 -13.80
N PHE A 118 4.96 0.24 -15.00
CA PHE A 118 4.17 -0.85 -15.59
C PHE A 118 4.74 -2.20 -15.18
N MET A 119 4.02 -2.95 -14.35
CA MET A 119 4.51 -4.22 -13.83
C MET A 119 3.88 -5.43 -14.53
N SER A 120 4.71 -6.43 -14.80
CA SER A 120 4.31 -7.74 -15.33
C SER A 120 3.71 -8.67 -14.27
N SER A 121 3.74 -8.29 -12.99
CA SER A 121 3.10 -8.99 -11.87
C SER A 121 2.50 -7.99 -10.88
N SER A 122 1.73 -8.49 -9.90
CA SER A 122 1.45 -7.71 -8.68
C SER A 122 2.74 -7.52 -7.90
N CYS A 123 2.87 -6.41 -7.16
CA CYS A 123 4.05 -6.06 -6.39
C CYS A 123 3.66 -5.52 -5.01
N SER A 124 4.50 -5.77 -4.01
CA SER A 124 4.31 -5.30 -2.64
C SER A 124 5.59 -4.69 -2.06
N CYS A 125 5.45 -3.66 -1.24
CA CYS A 125 6.54 -2.94 -0.58
C CYS A 125 6.09 -2.42 0.80
N THR A 126 7.04 -2.11 1.68
CA THR A 126 6.80 -1.81 3.12
C THR A 126 7.12 -0.37 3.51
N THR A 127 7.50 0.48 2.56
CA THR A 127 7.85 1.89 2.80
C THR A 127 6.73 2.80 2.35
N ASP A 128 6.64 3.99 2.94
CA ASP A 128 5.61 4.95 2.58
C ASP A 128 5.68 5.27 1.07
N GLU A 129 4.51 5.32 0.44
CA GLU A 129 4.31 5.76 -0.94
C GLU A 129 5.05 4.94 -2.01
N CYS A 130 5.63 3.78 -1.67
CA CYS A 130 6.49 2.98 -2.53
C CYS A 130 5.81 2.42 -3.81
N THR A 131 4.48 2.50 -3.91
CA THR A 131 3.71 2.14 -5.12
C THR A 131 3.51 3.31 -6.11
N GLY A 132 4.00 4.51 -5.80
CA GLY A 132 4.00 5.65 -6.72
C GLY A 132 3.44 6.97 -6.18
N GLY A 133 3.60 7.26 -4.90
CA GLY A 133 3.53 8.64 -4.43
C GLY A 133 4.79 9.41 -4.83
N ALA A 134 4.69 10.74 -4.92
CA ALA A 134 5.78 11.57 -5.39
C ALA A 134 7.04 11.25 -4.58
N SER A 135 8.15 10.95 -5.25
CA SER A 135 9.46 10.69 -4.66
C SER A 135 9.74 11.63 -3.50
N THR A 136 9.46 11.18 -2.28
CA THR A 136 9.94 11.83 -1.08
C THR A 136 11.44 11.60 -1.11
N LEU A 137 12.18 12.68 -1.38
CA LEU A 137 13.61 12.72 -1.13
C LEU A 137 13.82 12.11 0.27
N SER A 138 14.41 10.92 0.31
CA SER A 138 14.74 10.22 1.55
C SER A 138 15.37 11.21 2.52
N LEU A 139 14.75 11.42 3.69
CA LEU A 139 15.23 12.31 4.75
C LEU A 139 16.69 11.99 5.17
N MET A 140 17.18 10.78 4.86
CA MET A 140 18.56 10.36 5.07
C MET A 140 19.58 11.23 4.32
N ALA A 141 19.21 11.83 3.19
CA ALA A 141 20.10 12.74 2.45
C ALA A 141 20.31 14.08 3.16
N LEU A 142 19.36 14.53 3.99
CA LEU A 142 19.43 15.80 4.73
C LEU A 142 20.33 15.71 5.97
N ILE A 143 20.43 14.53 6.60
CA ILE A 143 21.28 14.31 7.78
C ILE A 143 22.77 14.37 7.41
N VAL A 144 23.15 13.84 6.23
CA VAL A 144 24.56 13.89 5.77
C VAL A 144 25.04 15.33 5.54
N ILE A 145 24.16 16.20 5.04
CA ILE A 145 24.50 17.62 4.84
C ILE A 145 24.67 18.33 6.19
N LEU A 146 23.79 18.09 7.16
CA LEU A 146 23.89 18.68 8.50
C LEU A 146 25.16 18.27 9.26
N VAL A 147 25.57 16.99 9.18
CA VAL A 147 26.82 16.52 9.82
C VAL A 147 28.06 17.18 9.20
N PHE A 148 28.06 17.45 7.90
CA PHE A 148 29.17 18.14 7.24
C PHE A 148 29.30 19.62 7.63
N PHE A 149 28.20 20.30 7.94
CA PHE A 149 28.23 21.70 8.39
C PHE A 149 28.64 21.86 9.86
N ILE A 150 28.33 20.89 10.72
CA ILE A 150 28.73 20.94 12.13
C ILE A 150 30.23 20.64 12.29
N ASN A 151 30.81 19.77 11.46
CA ASN A 151 32.25 19.42 11.53
C ASN A 151 33.20 20.47 10.93
N LYS A 152 32.69 21.58 10.38
CA LYS A 152 33.49 22.64 9.75
C LYS A 152 33.55 23.94 10.56
N ASN A 153 32.87 24.02 11.71
CA ASN A 153 33.01 25.10 12.70
C ASN A 153 33.63 24.55 13.98
#